data_AF-A0A2U1UZL2-F1
#
_entry.id   AF-A0A2U1UZL2-F1
#
_cell.length_a   1.000
_cell.length_b   1.000
_cell.length_c   1.000
_cell.angle_alpha   90.00
_cell.angle_beta   90.00
_cell.angle_gamma   90.00
#
_symmetry.space_group_name_H-M   'P 1'
#
loop_
_entity.id
_entity.type
_entity.pdbx_description
1 polymer ?
#
loop_
_entity_poly.entity_id
_entity_poly.type
_entity_poly.pdbx_seq_one_letter_code
_entity_poly.pdbx_strand_id
1 'polypeptide(L)' 'VETCKLNGVDPQRYFTDLLTRLVNGWPNSRIDELMPWCWASAGEQTSSAAA' A
#
# COMPACT_ATOMS: atom_id res chain seq x y z
N VAL A 1 -1.29 12.73 -5.28
CA VAL A 1 -2.10 12.82 -4.04
C VAL A 1 -3.60 12.77 -4.34
N GLU A 2 -4.09 13.48 -5.35
CA GLU A 2 -5.54 13.46 -5.70
C GLU A 2 -6.06 12.06 -6.05
N THR A 3 -5.26 11.23 -6.72
CA THR A 3 -5.60 9.83 -7.01
C THR A 3 -5.83 8.98 -5.75
N CYS A 4 -5.10 9.22 -4.65
CA CYS A 4 -5.30 8.48 -3.39
C CYS A 4 -6.62 8.89 -2.73
N LYS A 5 -6.93 10.20 -2.69
CA LYS A 5 -8.21 10.71 -2.18
C LYS A 5 -9.40 10.16 -2.96
N LEU A 6 -9.30 10.08 -4.29
CA LEU A 6 -10.34 9.52 -5.15
C LEU A 6 -10.56 8.01 -4.93
N ASN A 7 -9.53 7.29 -4.48
CA ASN A 7 -9.61 5.86 -4.14
C ASN A 7 -9.95 5.62 -2.67
N GLY A 8 -10.26 6.65 -1.87
CA GLY A 8 -10.52 6.52 -0.43
C GLY A 8 -9.28 6.09 0.37
N VAL A 9 -8.10 6.21 -0.22
CA VAL A 9 -6.82 5.79 0.36
C VAL A 9 -6.19 6.98 1.06
N ASP A 10 -5.83 6.80 2.32
CA ASP A 10 -5.02 7.77 3.04
C ASP A 10 -3.62 7.86 2.40
N PRO A 11 -3.24 9.03 1.84
CA PRO A 11 -2.00 9.16 1.09
C PRO A 11 -0.77 8.98 1.99
N GLN A 12 -0.86 9.32 3.27
CA GLN A 12 0.25 9.18 4.22
C GLN A 12 0.49 7.72 4.57
N ARG A 13 -0.60 6.96 4.80
CA ARG A 13 -0.52 5.52 5.05
C ARG A 13 -0.01 4.75 3.84
N TYR A 14 -0.52 5.07 2.65
CA TYR A 14 -0.07 4.47 1.39
C TYR A 14 1.43 4.68 1.16
N PHE A 15 1.93 5.91 1.34
CA PHE A 15 3.34 6.21 1.11
C PHE A 15 4.25 5.50 2.12
N THR A 16 3.84 5.46 3.39
CA THR A 16 4.59 4.78 4.46
C THR A 16 4.71 3.28 4.18
N ASP A 17 3.61 2.65 3.79
CA ASP A 17 3.57 1.22 3.48
C ASP A 17 4.33 0.89 2.19
N LEU A 18 4.23 1.73 1.16
CA LEU A 18 4.99 1.62 -0.08
C LEU A 18 6.50 1.72 0.19
N LEU A 19 6.94 2.72 0.94
CA LEU A 19 8.35 2.87 1.31
C LEU A 19 8.83 1.67 2.12
N THR A 20 8.03 1.20 3.07
CA THR A 20 8.33 0.01 3.89
C THR A 20 8.53 -1.23 3.01
N ARG A 21 7.64 -1.47 2.05
CA ARG A 21 7.77 -2.61 1.12
C ARG A 21 9.00 -2.48 0.24
N LEU A 22 9.27 -1.28 -0.30
CA LEU A 22 10.45 -1.01 -1.12
C LEU A 22 11.76 -1.29 -0.37
N VAL A 23 11.89 -0.82 0.87
CA VAL A 23 13.10 -1.07 1.67
C VAL A 23 13.24 -2.54 2.08
N ASN A 24 12.12 -3.27 2.21
CA ASN A 24 12.13 -4.72 2.45
C ASN A 24 12.45 -5.55 1.20
N GLY A 25 12.80 -4.92 0.06
CA GLY A 25 13.20 -5.63 -1.15
C GLY A 25 12.02 -6.14 -1.97
N TRP A 26 10.93 -5.35 -2.04
CA TRP A 26 9.75 -5.71 -2.85
C TRP A 26 10.16 -6.09 -4.29
N PRO A 27 9.70 -7.25 -4.79
CA PRO A 27 10.09 -7.70 -6.11
C PRO A 27 9.50 -6.80 -7.20
N ASN A 28 10.35 -6.41 -8.16
CA ASN A 28 9.98 -5.49 -9.25
C ASN A 28 8.81 -6.01 -10.11
N SER A 29 8.66 -7.33 -10.22
CA SER A 29 7.55 -7.98 -10.92
C SER A 29 6.18 -7.80 -10.26
N ARG A 30 6.12 -7.29 -9.02
CA ARG A 30 4.87 -7.07 -8.27
C ARG A 30 4.62 -5.60 -7.98
N ILE A 31 5.24 -4.69 -8.74
CA ILE A 31 5.02 -3.24 -8.59
C ILE A 31 3.55 -2.85 -8.83
N ASP A 32 2.84 -3.59 -9.69
CA ASP A 32 1.41 -3.37 -9.92
C ASP A 32 0.57 -3.49 -8.63
N GLU A 33 1.01 -4.29 -7.67
CA GLU A 33 0.35 -4.43 -6.36
C GLU A 33 0.58 -3.24 -5.43
N LEU A 34 1.61 -2.43 -5.70
CA LEU A 34 1.89 -1.19 -4.99
C LEU A 34 1.05 -0.03 -5.51
N MET A 35 0.27 -0.20 -6.57
CA MET A 35 -0.58 0.86 -7.09
C MET A 35 -1.71 1.20 -6.11
N PRO A 36 -2.14 2.48 -6.02
CA PRO A 36 -3.06 2.93 -4.97
C PRO A 36 -4.42 2.20 -5.01
N TRP A 37 -4.88 1.75 -6.18
CA TRP A 37 -6.10 0.95 -6.32
C TRP A 37 -5.94 -0.51 -5.85
N CYS A 38 -4.77 -1.12 -6.04
CA CYS A 38 -4.48 -2.48 -5.58
C CYS A 38 -4.18 -2.50 -4.07
N TRP A 39 -3.44 -1.48 -3.61
CA TRP A 39 -3.14 -1.25 -2.20
C TRP A 39 -4.41 -1.00 -1.37
N ALA A 40 -5.38 -0.24 -1.89
CA ALA A 40 -6.68 -0.04 -1.23
C ALA A 40 -7.38 -1.37 -0.93
N SER A 41 -7.36 -2.30 -1.88
CA SER A 41 -7.97 -3.62 -1.75
C SER A 41 -7.17 -4.57 -0.85
N ALA A 42 -5.85 -4.37 -0.72
CA ALA A 42 -4.98 -5.16 0.15
C ALA A 42 -4.92 -4.62 1.59
N GLY A 43 -5.24 -3.33 1.78
CA GLY A 43 -5.15 -2.61 3.06
C GLY A 43 -6.15 -3.02 4.13
N GLU A 44 -7.16 -3.84 3.79
CA GLU A 44 -8.10 -4.43 4.76
C GLU A 44 -7.53 -5.66 5.49
N GLN A 45 -6.40 -6.24 5.06
CA GLN A 45 -5.91 -7.51 5.63
C GLN A 45 -4.72 -7.38 6.60
N THR A 46 -4.15 -6.18 6.80
CA THR A 46 -3.04 -5.99 7.76
C THR A 46 -3.52 -5.29 9.05
N SER A 47 -4.45 -5.93 9.75
CA SER A 47 -4.69 -5.69 11.17
C SER A 47 -5.13 -6.98 11.86
N SER A 48 -4.31 -8.03 11.80
CA SER A 48 -4.33 -9.09 12.80
C SER A 48 -3.02 -9.89 12.77
N ALA A 49 -2.01 -9.39 13.47
CA ALA A 49 -0.92 -10.19 14.02
C ALA A 49 -0.22 -9.39 15.11
N ALA A 50 -0.97 -9.11 16.18
CA ALA A 50 -0.41 -8.97 17.51
C ALA A 50 -0.76 -10.26 18.26
N ALA A 51 0.19 -11.18 18.37
CA ALA A 51 0.21 -12.30 19.30
C ALA A 51 1.66 -12.76 19.48
#